data_AF-A0A7W5LG21-F1
#
_entry.id   AF-A0A7W5LG21-F1
#
_cell.length_a   1.000
_cell.length_b   1.000
_cell.length_c   1.000
_cell.angle_alpha   90.00
_cell.angle_beta   90.00
_cell.angle_gamma   90.00
#
_symmetry.space_group_name_H-M   'P 1'
#
loop_
_entity.id
_entity.type
_entity.pdbx_description
1 polymer ?
#
loop_
_entity_poly.entity_id
_entity_poly.type
_entity_poly.pdbx_seq_one_letter_code
_entity_poly.pdbx_strand_id
1 'polypeptide(L)'
;MLNTNALHNALNILITLSALLVAILLATGCTQLGDGTLECSQSLIGPSFTAYVVAALGALKMVINITRDGLPGLVKPQPPVVK
;
A
#
# COMPACT_ATOMS: atom_id res chain seq x y z
N MET A 1 12.60 3.98 25.85
CA MET A 1 13.26 2.74 25.39
C MET A 1 12.52 2.25 24.15
N LEU A 2 13.23 1.91 23.09
CA LEU A 2 12.62 1.46 21.83
C LEU A 2 12.21 -0.02 21.98
N ASN A 3 10.97 -0.38 21.62
CA ASN A 3 10.54 -1.78 21.65
C ASN A 3 11.10 -2.50 20.42
N THR A 4 12.30 -3.04 20.55
CA THR A 4 13.04 -3.70 19.46
C THR A 4 12.28 -4.90 18.86
N ASN A 5 11.46 -5.59 19.65
CA ASN A 5 10.65 -6.71 19.15
C ASN A 5 9.52 -6.21 18.23
N ALA A 6 8.86 -5.12 18.61
CA ALA A 6 7.89 -4.46 17.74
C ALA A 6 8.53 -3.92 16.46
N LEU A 7 9.73 -3.34 16.55
CA LEU A 7 10.49 -2.90 15.37
C LEU A 7 10.82 -4.07 14.44
N HIS A 8 11.29 -5.20 14.98
CA HIS A 8 11.61 -6.38 14.20
C HIS A 8 10.40 -6.93 13.45
N ASN A 9 9.25 -7.07 14.12
CA ASN A 9 8.02 -7.53 13.49
C ASN A 9 7.51 -6.57 12.42
N ALA A 10 7.61 -5.26 12.65
CA ALA A 10 7.27 -4.26 11.64
C ALA A 10 8.17 -4.39 10.40
N LEU A 11 9.48 -4.57 10.58
CA LEU A 11 10.42 -4.78 9.47
C LEU A 11 10.11 -6.07 8.68
N ASN A 12 9.77 -7.16 9.36
CA ASN A 12 9.37 -8.42 8.69
C ASN A 12 8.10 -8.24 7.84
N ILE A 13 7.10 -7.52 8.34
CA ILE A 13 5.89 -7.20 7.59
C ILE A 13 6.24 -6.36 6.35
N LEU A 14 7.05 -5.32 6.51
CA LEU A 14 7.45 -4.45 5.41
C LEU A 14 8.20 -5.23 4.32
N ILE A 15 9.17 -6.06 4.70
CA ILE A 15 9.92 -6.90 3.75
C ILE A 15 8.97 -7.85 3.00
N THR A 16 8.04 -8.48 3.71
CA THR A 16 7.07 -9.42 3.10
C THR A 16 6.17 -8.70 2.09
N LEU A 17 5.66 -7.53 2.45
CA LEU A 17 4.81 -6.73 1.56
C LEU A 17 5.57 -6.19 0.35
N SER A 18 6.81 -5.73 0.53
CA SER A 18 7.68 -5.31 -0.58
C SER A 18 7.99 -6.47 -1.53
N ALA A 19 8.31 -7.64 -1.00
CA ALA A 19 8.56 -8.84 -1.81
C ALA A 19 7.30 -9.26 -2.60
N LEU A 20 6.13 -9.23 -1.96
CA LEU A 20 4.85 -9.51 -2.61
C LEU A 20 4.56 -8.53 -3.75
N LEU A 21 4.80 -7.23 -3.53
CA LEU A 21 4.61 -6.21 -4.56
C LEU A 21 5.50 -6.45 -5.78
N VAL A 22 6.78 -6.74 -5.56
CA VAL A 22 7.74 -7.05 -6.63
C VAL A 22 7.33 -8.32 -7.38
N ALA A 23 6.89 -9.36 -6.66
CA ALA A 23 6.41 -10.60 -7.27
C ALA A 23 5.16 -10.37 -8.15
N ILE A 24 4.22 -9.54 -7.71
CA ILE A 24 3.05 -9.17 -8.52
C ILE A 24 3.48 -8.42 -9.78
N LEU A 25 4.36 -7.42 -9.64
CA LEU A 25 4.85 -6.63 -10.78
C LEU A 25 5.54 -7.51 -11.82
N LEU A 26 6.42 -8.42 -11.39
CA LEU A 26 7.08 -9.42 -12.25
C LEU A 26 6.05 -10.34 -12.94
N ALA A 27 5.09 -10.89 -12.18
CA ALA A 27 4.04 -11.75 -12.72
C ALA A 27 3.16 -11.03 -13.74
N THR A 28 3.02 -9.71 -13.61
CA THR A 28 2.20 -8.88 -14.51
C THR A 28 2.96 -8.34 -15.71
N GLY A 29 4.25 -8.66 -15.87
CA GLY A 29 5.03 -8.34 -17.07
C GLY A 29 6.13 -7.31 -16.87
N CYS A 30 6.46 -6.94 -15.64
CA CYS A 30 7.72 -6.24 -15.36
C CYS A 30 8.91 -7.21 -15.40
N THR A 31 10.09 -6.70 -15.76
CA THR A 31 11.35 -7.46 -15.77
C THR A 31 12.35 -6.79 -14.84
N GLN A 32 13.04 -7.57 -13.99
CA GLN A 32 14.11 -7.05 -13.15
C GLN A 32 15.44 -7.05 -13.91
N LEU A 33 16.11 -5.91 -13.96
CA LEU A 33 17.41 -5.74 -14.60
C LEU A 33 18.55 -6.16 -13.66
N GLY A 34 19.74 -6.36 -14.21
CA GLY A 34 20.94 -6.75 -13.45
C GLY A 34 21.41 -5.72 -12.42
N ASP A 35 20.94 -4.47 -12.50
CA ASP A 35 21.18 -3.40 -11.54
C ASP A 35 20.10 -3.30 -10.44
N GLY A 36 19.09 -4.18 -10.48
CA GLY A 36 17.98 -4.20 -9.53
C GLY A 36 16.82 -3.26 -9.88
N THR A 37 16.85 -2.56 -11.02
CA THR A 37 15.72 -1.77 -11.51
C THR A 37 14.62 -2.65 -12.12
N LEU A 38 13.38 -2.15 -12.15
CA LEU A 38 12.23 -2.83 -12.76
C LEU A 38 11.83 -2.09 -14.05
N GLU A 39 11.88 -2.78 -15.19
CA GLU A 39 11.33 -2.34 -16.47
C GLU A 39 9.91 -2.85 -16.58
N CYS A 40 8.93 -1.95 -16.73
CA CYS A 40 7.50 -2.29 -16.73
C CYS A 40 6.77 -1.80 -17.98
N SER A 41 7.45 -1.35 -19.03
CA SER A 41 6.82 -0.82 -20.25
C SER A 41 6.07 -1.90 -21.04
N GLN A 42 6.31 -3.18 -20.75
CA GLN A 42 5.58 -4.34 -21.29
C GLN A 42 4.61 -4.96 -20.28
N SER A 43 4.39 -4.33 -19.12
CA SER A 43 3.44 -4.81 -18.13
C SER A 43 2.02 -4.84 -18.66
N LEU A 44 1.32 -5.94 -18.43
CA LEU A 44 -0.11 -6.11 -18.63
C LEU A 44 -0.94 -5.15 -17.76
N ILE A 45 -0.35 -4.69 -16.65
CA ILE A 45 -0.91 -3.63 -15.81
C ILE A 45 -0.40 -2.28 -16.33
N GLY A 46 -1.22 -1.64 -17.17
CA GLY A 46 -0.97 -0.28 -17.62
C GLY A 46 -1.07 0.74 -16.46
N PRO A 47 -0.36 1.88 -16.52
CA PRO A 47 -0.39 2.91 -15.48
C PRO A 47 -1.80 3.39 -15.14
N SER A 48 -2.68 3.47 -16.15
CA SER A 48 -4.08 3.86 -15.99
C SER A 48 -4.86 2.87 -15.13
N PHE A 49 -4.59 1.57 -15.22
CA PHE A 49 -5.26 0.56 -14.39
C PHE A 49 -4.89 0.76 -12.91
N THR A 50 -3.61 0.94 -12.62
CA THR A 50 -3.14 1.23 -11.26
C THR A 50 -3.77 2.52 -10.71
N ALA A 51 -3.83 3.58 -11.52
CA ALA A 51 -4.49 4.82 -11.14
C ALA A 51 -5.97 4.62 -10.81
N TYR A 52 -6.70 3.82 -11.60
CA TYR A 52 -8.10 3.50 -11.32
C TYR A 52 -8.26 2.68 -10.02
N VAL A 53 -7.39 1.70 -9.77
CA VAL A 53 -7.43 0.90 -8.55
C VAL A 53 -7.16 1.77 -7.32
N VAL A 54 -6.16 2.65 -7.37
CA VAL A 54 -5.85 3.57 -6.27
C VAL A 54 -7.01 4.55 -6.03
N ALA A 55 -7.57 5.12 -7.10
CA ALA A 55 -8.73 6.01 -7.00
C ALA A 55 -9.94 5.28 -6.39
N ALA A 56 -10.21 4.04 -6.80
CA ALA A 56 -11.30 3.22 -6.28
C ALA A 56 -11.09 2.88 -4.79
N LEU A 57 -9.89 2.47 -4.39
CA LEU A 57 -9.54 2.21 -2.99
C LEU A 57 -9.64 3.48 -2.14
N GLY A 58 -9.22 4.63 -2.68
CA GLY A 58 -9.38 5.93 -2.04
C GLY A 58 -10.84 6.30 -1.84
N ALA A 59 -11.67 6.16 -2.87
CA ALA A 59 -13.11 6.40 -2.78
C ALA A 59 -13.79 5.45 -1.77
N LEU A 60 -13.45 4.16 -1.80
CA LEU A 60 -13.95 3.17 -0.84
C LEU A 60 -13.56 3.54 0.59
N LYS A 61 -12.32 4.00 0.80
CA LYS A 61 -11.86 4.44 2.11
C LYS A 61 -12.66 5.64 2.62
N MET A 62 -12.99 6.59 1.75
CA MET A 62 -13.86 7.72 2.09
C MET A 62 -15.25 7.24 2.50
N VAL A 63 -15.84 6.30 1.76
CA VAL A 63 -17.13 5.68 2.11
C VAL A 63 -17.08 5.01 3.48
N ILE A 64 -16.03 4.22 3.76
CA ILE A 64 -15.83 3.55 5.05
C ILE A 64 -15.72 4.58 6.18
N ASN A 65 -14.95 5.64 5.98
CA ASN A 65 -14.79 6.68 7.01
C ASN A 65 -16.13 7.41 7.27
N ILE A 66 -16.89 7.73 6.21
CA ILE A 66 -18.23 8.36 6.33
C ILE A 66 -19.22 7.42 7.03
N THR A 67 -19.22 6.13 6.71
CA THR A 67 -20.12 5.16 7.34
C THR A 67 -19.77 4.89 8.80
N ARG A 68 -18.47 4.88 9.15
CA ARG A 68 -18.00 4.67 10.53
C ARG A 68 -18.24 5.88 11.42
N ASP A 69 -17.92 7.08 10.94
CA ASP A 69 -17.78 8.28 11.76
C ASP A 69 -18.72 9.44 11.33
N GLY A 70 -19.55 9.22 10.32
CA GLY A 70 -20.34 10.27 9.66
C GLY A 70 -19.49 11.19 8.78
N LEU A 71 -20.13 12.16 8.12
CA LEU A 71 -19.45 13.27 7.42
C LEU A 71 -18.37 13.98 8.26
N PRO A 72 -18.55 14.23 9.58
CA PRO A 72 -17.52 14.81 10.43
C PRO A 72 -16.26 13.94 10.56
N GLY A 73 -16.36 12.63 10.32
CA GLY A 73 -15.26 11.68 10.32
C GLY A 73 -14.13 11.96 9.33
N LEU A 74 -14.42 12.74 8.28
CA LEU A 74 -13.42 13.14 7.28
C LEU A 74 -12.45 14.20 7.81
N VAL A 75 -12.85 14.96 8.84
CA VAL A 75 -12.08 16.09 9.38
C VAL A 75 -11.77 15.95 10.87
N LYS A 76 -12.31 14.91 11.52
CA LYS A 76 -12.11 14.66 12.94
C LYS A 76 -10.67 14.21 13.21
N PRO A 77 -9.97 14.83 14.19
CA PRO A 77 -8.68 14.32 14.67
C PRO A 77 -8.83 12.87 15.15
N GLN A 78 -7.97 11.97 14.65
CA GLN A 78 -8.01 10.58 15.11
C GLN A 78 -7.57 10.53 16.59
N PRO A 79 -8.28 9.78 17.45
CA PRO A 79 -7.88 9.64 18.84
C PRO A 79 -6.48 9.06 18.93
N PRO A 80 -5.65 9.52 19.88
CA PRO A 80 -4.31 8.99 20.06
C PRO A 80 -4.38 7.50 20.36
N VAL A 81 -3.54 6.72 19.70
CA VAL A 81 -3.36 5.30 20.02
C VAL A 81 -2.75 5.26 21.42
N VAL A 82 -3.57 4.93 22.43
CA VAL A 82 -3.10 4.76 23.80
C VAL A 82 -2.11 3.60 23.80
N LYS A 83 -0.91 3.84 24.33
CA LYS A 83 0.15 2.84 24.45
C LYS A 83 -0.14 1.84 25.56
#